data_AF-A0A1G3MPA4-F1
#
_entry.id   AF-A0A1G3MPA4-F1
#
_cell.length_a   1.000
_cell.length_b   1.000
_cell.length_c   1.000
_cell.angle_alpha   90.00
_cell.angle_beta   90.00
_cell.angle_gamma   90.00
#
_symmetry.space_group_name_H-M   'P 1'
#
loop_
_entity.id
_entity.type
_entity.pdbx_description
1 polymer ?
#
loop_
_entity_poly.entity_id
_entity_poly.type
_entity_poly.pdbx_seq_one_letter_code
_entity_poly.pdbx_strand_id
1 'polypeptide(L)'
;MMRKSAAMVILLLIVCSSLLSAETRSVPVDFFILLDVSLSMEGAPIREAREFTAQNVIGALVEPGDWVCLVKFWGEHEVVWQEAIGSQTDKARLIRSLATVQADGRFTDIGLALDLIDTILLERGQPERPKYVLLITDEIQEARPGTPYYAEDHVLRHHMLDYVRRIDRGLYRVITVGHPQRQAIEDSARYLYDLLSNPPSRPVSLLPGAPTGTTLTGVIDPLTGQPTIAAYGETETATSAETASGMARKPASLAILLFILLPLLLLVLIVWLVLRLRKNRPVAKRKTKEESSEL
;
A
#
# COMPACT_ATOMS: atom_id res chain seq x y z
N MET A 1 53.03 2.74 -3.97
CA MET A 1 52.04 2.09 -3.06
C MET A 1 50.73 2.87 -2.87
N MET A 2 50.68 4.21 -3.03
CA MET A 2 49.44 5.01 -2.81
C MET A 2 48.25 4.68 -3.74
N ARG A 3 48.48 4.13 -4.93
CA ARG A 3 47.42 3.78 -5.89
C ARG A 3 46.50 2.64 -5.43
N LYS A 4 47.03 1.66 -4.68
CA LYS A 4 46.26 0.51 -4.19
C LYS A 4 45.31 0.88 -3.05
N SER A 5 45.72 1.82 -2.21
CA SER A 5 44.92 2.33 -1.08
C SER A 5 43.74 3.20 -1.57
N ALA A 6 43.94 4.01 -2.62
CA ALA A 6 42.86 4.80 -3.21
C ALA A 6 41.79 3.91 -3.87
N ALA A 7 42.21 2.87 -4.60
CA ALA A 7 41.28 1.93 -5.23
C ALA A 7 40.39 1.19 -4.22
N MET A 8 40.95 0.82 -3.06
CA MET A 8 40.20 0.14 -2.00
C MET A 8 39.14 1.05 -1.35
N VAL A 9 39.43 2.33 -1.15
CA VAL A 9 38.47 3.30 -0.60
C VAL A 9 37.33 3.57 -1.58
N ILE A 10 37.63 3.68 -2.88
CA ILE A 10 36.61 3.85 -3.92
C ILE A 10 35.71 2.62 -4.00
N LEU A 11 36.28 1.40 -3.96
CA LEU A 11 35.50 0.16 -3.94
C LEU A 11 34.59 0.08 -2.71
N LEU A 12 35.09 0.48 -1.53
CA LEU A 12 34.30 0.51 -0.30
C LEU A 12 33.16 1.52 -0.36
N LEU A 13 33.38 2.71 -0.94
CA LEU A 13 32.33 3.71 -1.16
C LEU A 13 31.24 3.21 -2.11
N ILE A 14 31.64 2.52 -3.20
CA ILE A 14 30.69 1.94 -4.16
C ILE A 14 29.85 0.84 -3.49
N VAL A 15 30.48 -0.08 -2.75
CA VAL A 15 29.76 -1.14 -2.02
C VAL A 15 28.84 -0.54 -0.96
N CYS A 16 29.28 0.45 -0.19
CA CYS A 16 28.42 1.14 0.77
C CYS A 16 27.24 1.84 0.08
N SER A 17 27.42 2.50 -1.06
CA SER A 17 26.30 3.14 -1.77
C SER A 17 25.25 2.14 -2.26
N SER A 18 25.63 0.92 -2.62
CA SER A 18 24.68 -0.11 -3.08
C SER A 18 23.80 -0.68 -1.97
N LEU A 19 24.26 -0.62 -0.72
CA LEU A 19 23.52 -1.11 0.46
C LEU A 19 22.47 -0.12 0.98
N LEU A 20 22.43 1.12 0.46
CA LEU A 20 21.44 2.14 0.83
C LEU A 20 20.22 2.17 -0.09
N SER A 21 20.04 1.17 -0.97
CA SER A 21 18.78 1.04 -1.70
C SER A 21 17.69 0.67 -0.70
N ALA A 22 16.99 1.68 -0.18
CA ALA A 22 15.76 1.46 0.57
C ALA A 22 14.83 0.63 -0.32
N GLU A 23 14.36 -0.48 0.21
CA GLU A 23 13.44 -1.37 -0.50
C GLU A 23 12.16 -0.59 -0.76
N THR A 24 12.05 -0.11 -1.99
CA THR A 24 10.88 0.62 -2.46
C THR A 24 9.87 -0.42 -2.91
N ARG A 25 8.61 -0.17 -2.58
CA ARG A 25 7.52 -0.99 -3.06
C ARG A 25 7.45 -0.93 -4.58
N SER A 26 7.18 -2.09 -5.19
CA SER A 26 7.09 -2.23 -6.65
C SER A 26 5.79 -1.73 -7.25
N VAL A 27 4.71 -1.58 -6.46
CA VAL A 27 3.36 -1.24 -6.94
C VAL A 27 2.82 -0.03 -6.18
N PRO A 28 2.54 1.11 -6.87
CA PRO A 28 1.84 2.27 -6.33
C PRO A 28 0.49 1.95 -5.64
N VAL A 29 0.12 2.72 -4.62
CA VAL A 29 -0.99 2.45 -3.69
C VAL A 29 -1.82 3.73 -3.58
N ASP A 30 -3.11 3.54 -3.39
CA ASP A 30 -4.05 4.65 -3.21
C ASP A 30 -4.51 4.68 -1.75
N PHE A 31 -4.21 5.78 -1.07
CA PHE A 31 -4.59 6.02 0.32
C PHE A 31 -5.81 6.93 0.38
N PHE A 32 -6.85 6.50 1.06
CA PHE A 32 -8.06 7.26 1.35
C PHE A 32 -8.13 7.44 2.86
N ILE A 33 -7.93 8.66 3.34
CA ILE A 33 -7.86 8.97 4.75
C ILE A 33 -9.04 9.87 5.08
N LEU A 34 -9.99 9.36 5.85
CA LEU A 34 -11.09 10.12 6.41
C LEU A 34 -10.72 10.49 7.85
N LEU A 35 -10.63 11.78 8.13
CA LEU A 35 -10.32 12.32 9.43
C LEU A 35 -11.56 13.00 10.02
N ASP A 36 -12.04 12.46 11.14
CA ASP A 36 -13.14 13.04 11.90
C ASP A 36 -12.69 14.35 12.56
N VAL A 37 -13.44 15.41 12.29
CA VAL A 37 -13.24 16.75 12.84
C VAL A 37 -14.48 17.27 13.56
N SER A 38 -15.32 16.36 14.05
CA SER A 38 -16.45 16.71 14.89
C SER A 38 -16.03 17.28 16.25
N LEU A 39 -16.95 17.94 16.94
CA LEU A 39 -16.70 18.56 18.25
C LEU A 39 -16.26 17.55 19.32
N SER A 40 -16.67 16.28 19.23
CA SER A 40 -16.22 15.24 20.17
C SER A 40 -14.71 14.94 20.03
N MET A 41 -14.12 15.25 18.87
CA MET A 41 -12.68 15.13 18.62
C MET A 41 -11.86 16.32 19.14
N GLU A 42 -12.48 17.37 19.69
CA GLU A 42 -11.79 18.60 20.11
C GLU A 42 -10.69 18.34 21.15
N GLY A 43 -9.58 19.08 21.04
CA GLY A 43 -8.50 19.07 22.01
C GLY A 43 -7.44 18.00 21.75
N ALA A 44 -7.37 17.00 22.63
CA ALA A 44 -6.36 15.94 22.53
C ALA A 44 -6.60 14.93 21.38
N PRO A 45 -7.83 14.42 21.15
CA PRO A 45 -8.09 13.40 20.13
C PRO A 45 -7.66 13.86 18.73
N ILE A 46 -8.10 15.04 18.28
CA ILE A 46 -7.73 15.55 16.95
C ILE A 46 -6.23 15.82 16.81
N ARG A 47 -5.56 16.29 17.87
CA ARG A 47 -4.11 16.51 17.84
C ARG A 47 -3.37 15.20 17.63
N GLU A 48 -3.70 14.17 18.42
CA GLU A 48 -3.07 12.86 18.33
C GLU A 48 -3.42 12.14 17.02
N ALA A 49 -4.64 12.30 16.52
CA ALA A 49 -5.07 11.77 15.22
C ALA A 49 -4.27 12.39 14.07
N ARG A 50 -4.04 13.72 14.09
CA ARG A 50 -3.19 14.40 13.10
C ARG A 50 -1.74 13.96 13.18
N GLU A 51 -1.18 13.85 14.38
CA GLU A 51 0.20 13.39 14.58
C GLU A 51 0.38 11.94 14.09
N PHE A 52 -0.55 11.05 14.43
CA PHE A 52 -0.56 9.68 13.92
C PHE A 52 -0.65 9.63 12.40
N THR A 53 -1.58 10.41 11.81
CA THR A 53 -1.76 10.45 10.36
C THR A 53 -0.49 10.97 9.67
N ALA A 54 0.12 12.02 10.20
CA ALA A 54 1.33 12.61 9.66
C ALA A 54 2.55 11.68 9.77
N GLN A 55 2.76 11.03 10.92
CA GLN A 55 3.96 10.25 11.20
C GLN A 55 3.82 8.79 10.76
N ASN A 56 2.74 8.12 11.17
CA ASN A 56 2.57 6.68 11.02
C ASN A 56 1.88 6.28 9.72
N VAL A 57 1.06 7.16 9.15
CA VAL A 57 0.40 6.89 7.86
C VAL A 57 1.22 7.52 6.74
N ILE A 58 1.22 8.85 6.64
CA ILE A 58 1.88 9.56 5.55
C ILE A 58 3.39 9.40 5.66
N GLY A 59 3.97 9.74 6.81
CA GLY A 59 5.41 9.71 7.05
C GLY A 59 6.05 8.34 6.82
N ALA A 60 5.42 7.29 7.31
CA ALA A 60 5.98 5.94 7.26
C ALA A 60 5.55 5.11 6.04
N LEU A 61 4.32 5.29 5.51
CA LEU A 61 3.77 4.38 4.49
C LEU A 61 3.68 4.99 3.09
N VAL A 62 3.44 6.29 2.97
CA VAL A 62 3.26 6.95 1.66
C VAL A 62 4.61 7.20 1.01
N GLU A 63 4.77 6.78 -0.23
CA GLU A 63 6.00 6.94 -1.03
C GLU A 63 5.72 7.74 -2.32
N PRO A 64 6.75 8.33 -2.93
CA PRO A 64 6.61 8.90 -4.27
C PRO A 64 6.04 7.87 -5.28
N GLY A 65 5.01 8.27 -6.03
CA GLY A 65 4.22 7.43 -6.93
C GLY A 65 2.83 7.07 -6.38
N ASP A 66 2.61 7.23 -5.07
CA ASP A 66 1.30 7.00 -4.46
C ASP A 66 0.31 8.09 -4.78
N TRP A 67 -0.96 7.75 -4.61
CA TRP A 67 -2.05 8.71 -4.66
C TRP A 67 -2.69 8.80 -3.29
N VAL A 68 -2.97 10.03 -2.83
CA VAL A 68 -3.57 10.25 -1.52
C VAL A 68 -4.82 11.11 -1.69
N CYS A 69 -5.90 10.67 -1.06
CA CYS A 69 -7.07 11.48 -0.76
C CYS A 69 -7.17 11.63 0.76
N LEU A 70 -7.11 12.87 1.24
CA LEU A 70 -7.36 13.23 2.63
C LEU A 70 -8.64 14.05 2.68
N VAL A 71 -9.63 13.52 3.37
CA VAL A 71 -10.92 14.16 3.62
C VAL A 71 -11.02 14.44 5.10
N LYS A 72 -11.37 15.66 5.47
CA LYS A 72 -11.90 15.92 6.81
C LYS A 72 -13.42 15.85 6.75
N PHE A 73 -14.05 15.24 7.75
CA PHE A 73 -15.49 15.08 7.76
C PHE A 73 -16.07 15.32 9.16
N TRP A 74 -17.34 15.71 9.16
CA TRP A 74 -18.20 15.91 10.31
C TRP A 74 -19.63 15.58 9.83
N GLY A 75 -20.63 16.44 10.05
CA GLY A 75 -21.91 16.38 9.33
C GLY A 75 -21.83 16.76 7.85
N GLU A 76 -20.70 17.31 7.42
CA GLU A 76 -20.35 17.57 6.02
C GLU A 76 -18.92 17.07 5.78
N HIS A 77 -18.37 17.27 4.58
CA HIS A 77 -17.02 16.83 4.25
C HIS A 77 -16.29 17.87 3.40
N GLU A 78 -14.97 17.89 3.53
CA GLU A 78 -14.09 18.72 2.72
C GLU A 78 -12.83 17.94 2.34
N VAL A 79 -12.51 17.95 1.05
CA VAL A 79 -11.28 17.35 0.54
C VAL A 79 -10.11 18.30 0.83
N VAL A 80 -9.23 17.89 1.73
CA VAL A 80 -8.02 18.65 2.11
C VAL A 80 -6.89 18.42 1.12
N TRP A 81 -6.82 17.22 0.56
CA TRP A 81 -5.81 16.83 -0.43
C TRP A 81 -6.35 15.71 -1.32
N GLN A 82 -6.08 15.77 -2.63
CA GLN A 82 -6.49 14.71 -3.56
C GLN A 82 -5.58 14.70 -4.79
N GLU A 83 -4.35 14.22 -4.61
CA GLU A 83 -3.32 14.26 -5.66
C GLU A 83 -2.32 13.11 -5.51
N ALA A 84 -1.57 12.85 -6.58
CA ALA A 84 -0.40 11.97 -6.54
C ALA A 84 0.78 12.63 -5.81
N ILE A 85 1.52 11.85 -5.03
CA ILE A 85 2.74 12.27 -4.37
C ILE A 85 3.89 12.03 -5.34
N GLY A 86 4.34 13.08 -6.04
CA GLY A 86 5.45 12.97 -7.00
C GLY A 86 6.82 13.02 -6.32
N SER A 87 6.90 13.64 -5.15
CA SER A 87 8.18 13.93 -4.48
C SER A 87 8.05 13.98 -2.95
N GLN A 88 9.20 13.98 -2.28
CA GLN A 88 9.25 14.22 -0.83
C GLN A 88 8.75 15.61 -0.44
N THR A 89 8.83 16.59 -1.35
CA THR A 89 8.28 17.93 -1.16
C THR A 89 6.75 17.88 -1.10
N ASP A 90 6.11 17.10 -1.97
CA ASP A 90 4.65 16.92 -1.98
C ASP A 90 4.18 16.25 -0.71
N LYS A 91 4.90 15.20 -0.28
CA LYS A 91 4.66 14.54 1.00
C LYS A 91 4.76 15.53 2.17
N ALA A 92 5.74 16.42 2.18
CA ALA A 92 5.85 17.46 3.21
C ALA A 92 4.74 18.52 3.12
N ARG A 93 4.24 18.86 1.91
CA ARG A 93 3.07 19.75 1.74
C ARG A 93 1.81 19.11 2.32
N LEU A 94 1.57 17.83 2.03
CA LEU A 94 0.46 17.05 2.59
C LEU A 94 0.54 16.98 4.13
N ILE A 95 1.72 16.74 4.71
CA ILE A 95 1.88 16.75 6.17
C ILE A 95 1.56 18.14 6.76
N ARG A 96 1.93 19.22 6.07
CA ARG A 96 1.60 20.59 6.51
C ARG A 96 0.11 20.90 6.42
N SER A 97 -0.61 20.40 5.42
CA SER A 97 -2.06 20.62 5.31
C SER A 97 -2.84 19.94 6.45
N LEU A 98 -2.32 18.85 7.02
CA LEU A 98 -2.90 18.27 8.23
C LEU A 98 -2.83 19.23 9.43
N ALA A 99 -1.76 20.01 9.56
CA ALA A 99 -1.57 20.88 10.73
C ALA A 99 -2.63 22.00 10.83
N THR A 100 -3.31 22.32 9.73
CA THR A 100 -4.38 23.33 9.69
C THR A 100 -5.76 22.76 10.00
N VAL A 101 -5.90 21.43 10.07
CA VAL A 101 -7.18 20.77 10.37
C VAL A 101 -7.54 20.97 11.83
N GLN A 102 -8.74 21.47 12.11
CA GLN A 102 -9.29 21.70 13.46
C GLN A 102 -10.59 20.93 13.62
N ALA A 103 -10.94 20.59 14.87
CA ALA A 103 -12.17 19.88 15.20
C ALA A 103 -13.24 20.90 15.60
N ASP A 104 -13.96 21.41 14.61
CA ASP A 104 -14.99 22.45 14.74
C ASP A 104 -16.36 22.04 14.16
N GLY A 105 -16.48 20.78 13.72
CA GLY A 105 -17.68 20.24 13.10
C GLY A 105 -18.78 19.91 14.11
N ARG A 106 -19.97 20.50 13.97
CA ARG A 106 -21.06 20.31 14.94
C ARG A 106 -21.65 18.89 15.03
N PHE A 107 -21.62 18.16 13.94
CA PHE A 107 -22.25 16.84 13.79
C PHE A 107 -21.20 15.82 13.36
N THR A 108 -21.52 14.54 13.41
CA THR A 108 -20.64 13.47 12.94
C THR A 108 -21.45 12.52 12.07
N ASP A 109 -21.26 12.60 10.75
CA ASP A 109 -21.94 11.71 9.80
C ASP A 109 -20.91 10.85 9.07
N ILE A 110 -20.51 9.76 9.73
CA ILE A 110 -19.56 8.78 9.20
C ILE A 110 -20.13 8.10 7.95
N GLY A 111 -21.44 7.86 7.91
CA GLY A 111 -22.09 7.23 6.76
C GLY A 111 -21.97 8.07 5.49
N LEU A 112 -22.27 9.38 5.57
CA LEU A 112 -22.07 10.30 4.43
C LEU A 112 -20.59 10.40 4.03
N ALA A 113 -19.68 10.33 4.98
CA ALA A 113 -18.24 10.34 4.69
C ALA A 113 -17.81 9.06 3.94
N LEU A 114 -18.39 7.90 4.27
CA LEU A 114 -18.12 6.64 3.57
C LEU A 114 -18.73 6.63 2.16
N ASP A 115 -19.94 7.15 1.96
CA ASP A 115 -20.56 7.32 0.63
C ASP A 115 -19.71 8.19 -0.31
N LEU A 116 -19.13 9.27 0.23
CA LEU A 116 -18.19 10.11 -0.51
C LEU A 116 -16.98 9.28 -0.96
N ILE A 117 -16.40 8.49 -0.06
CA ILE A 117 -15.23 7.68 -0.41
C ILE A 117 -15.57 6.63 -1.45
N ASP A 118 -16.73 5.99 -1.40
CA ASP A 118 -17.17 5.10 -2.49
C ASP A 118 -17.26 5.85 -3.83
N THR A 119 -17.77 7.08 -3.83
CA THR A 119 -17.80 7.93 -5.02
C THR A 119 -16.39 8.21 -5.54
N ILE A 120 -15.48 8.66 -4.67
CA ILE A 120 -14.09 8.98 -5.05
C ILE A 120 -13.35 7.71 -5.50
N LEU A 121 -13.61 6.56 -4.88
CA LEU A 121 -13.05 5.26 -5.25
C LEU A 121 -13.45 4.86 -6.67
N LEU A 122 -14.70 5.10 -7.05
CA LEU A 122 -15.21 4.85 -8.41
C LEU A 122 -14.59 5.84 -9.41
N GLU A 123 -14.59 7.13 -9.09
CA GLU A 123 -14.01 8.18 -9.94
C GLU A 123 -12.50 8.02 -10.15
N ARG A 124 -11.79 7.49 -9.15
CA ARG A 124 -10.35 7.24 -9.21
C ARG A 124 -9.95 6.32 -10.36
N GLY A 125 -10.84 5.42 -10.77
CA GLY A 125 -10.73 4.67 -12.03
C GLY A 125 -9.49 3.78 -12.17
N GLN A 126 -8.93 3.28 -11.07
CA GLN A 126 -7.75 2.39 -11.06
C GLN A 126 -7.98 1.17 -10.15
N PRO A 127 -8.89 0.24 -10.50
CA PRO A 127 -9.26 -0.90 -9.67
C PRO A 127 -8.07 -1.83 -9.35
N GLU A 128 -7.08 -1.91 -10.23
CA GLU A 128 -5.89 -2.75 -10.10
C GLU A 128 -4.92 -2.27 -9.00
N ARG A 129 -4.96 -0.99 -8.64
CA ARG A 129 -4.09 -0.46 -7.57
C ARG A 129 -4.63 -0.85 -6.20
N PRO A 130 -3.78 -1.35 -5.28
CA PRO A 130 -4.18 -1.58 -3.91
C PRO A 130 -4.67 -0.29 -3.25
N LYS A 131 -5.74 -0.41 -2.46
CA LYS A 131 -6.40 0.71 -1.79
C LYS A 131 -6.36 0.52 -0.29
N TYR A 132 -5.95 1.56 0.43
CA TYR A 132 -6.02 1.62 1.88
C TYR A 132 -7.01 2.72 2.27
N VAL A 133 -8.18 2.30 2.73
CA VAL A 133 -9.19 3.21 3.28
C VAL A 133 -9.05 3.22 4.80
N LEU A 134 -8.80 4.40 5.36
CA LEU A 134 -8.51 4.64 6.77
C LEU A 134 -9.51 5.66 7.29
N LEU A 135 -10.38 5.21 8.19
CA LEU A 135 -11.29 6.07 8.93
C LEU A 135 -10.71 6.32 10.33
N ILE A 136 -10.49 7.59 10.68
CA ILE A 136 -9.92 8.02 11.95
C ILE A 136 -10.96 8.84 12.70
N THR A 137 -11.56 8.27 13.75
CA THR A 137 -12.75 8.79 14.44
C THR A 137 -12.82 8.23 15.86
N ASP A 138 -13.59 8.86 16.74
CA ASP A 138 -14.00 8.30 18.04
C ASP A 138 -15.22 7.35 17.95
N GLU A 139 -15.78 7.18 16.74
CA GLU A 139 -16.97 6.37 16.41
C GLU A 139 -18.29 6.91 16.99
N ILE A 140 -18.33 8.16 17.44
CA ILE A 140 -19.58 8.77 17.92
C ILE A 140 -20.38 9.28 16.70
N GLN A 141 -21.40 8.51 16.28
CA GLN A 141 -22.28 8.88 15.16
C GLN A 141 -23.39 9.84 15.64
N GLU A 142 -23.30 11.10 15.25
CA GLU A 142 -24.27 12.15 15.57
C GLU A 142 -24.64 12.92 14.29
N ALA A 143 -25.20 12.20 13.33
CA ALA A 143 -25.60 12.78 12.05
C ALA A 143 -26.69 13.85 12.22
N ARG A 144 -26.78 14.77 11.27
CA ARG A 144 -27.80 15.83 11.28
C ARG A 144 -29.18 15.24 10.96
N PRO A 145 -30.26 15.68 11.62
CA PRO A 145 -31.61 15.29 11.23
C PRO A 145 -31.88 15.55 9.73
N GLY A 146 -32.37 14.53 9.04
CA GLY A 146 -32.66 14.57 7.60
C GLY A 146 -31.59 13.95 6.70
N THR A 147 -30.44 13.52 7.23
CA THR A 147 -29.49 12.70 6.45
C THR A 147 -29.89 11.22 6.47
N PRO A 148 -29.46 10.39 5.49
CA PRO A 148 -29.79 8.96 5.45
C PRO A 148 -29.27 8.16 6.65
N TYR A 149 -28.24 8.66 7.34
CA TYR A 149 -27.57 8.01 8.46
C TYR A 149 -27.91 8.63 9.81
N TYR A 150 -28.95 9.47 9.85
CA TYR A 150 -29.53 9.91 11.11
C TYR A 150 -30.26 8.74 11.78
N ALA A 151 -29.86 8.42 13.01
CA ALA A 151 -30.52 7.45 13.84
C ALA A 151 -30.55 7.95 15.29
N GLU A 152 -31.71 7.86 15.95
CA GLU A 152 -31.89 8.29 17.35
C GLU A 152 -31.08 7.44 18.33
N ASP A 153 -30.80 6.19 17.98
CA ASP A 153 -29.97 5.27 18.76
C ASP A 153 -28.46 5.40 18.47
N HIS A 154 -28.08 6.32 17.58
CA HIS A 154 -26.70 6.55 17.14
C HIS A 154 -26.03 5.32 16.52
N VAL A 155 -26.81 4.33 16.07
CA VAL A 155 -26.26 3.10 15.47
C VAL A 155 -26.02 3.32 13.98
N LEU A 156 -24.75 3.37 13.60
CA LEU A 156 -24.34 3.43 12.21
C LEU A 156 -24.43 2.05 11.53
N ARG A 157 -25.09 2.00 10.37
CA ARG A 157 -25.08 0.86 9.46
C ARG A 157 -24.60 1.32 8.09
N HIS A 158 -23.48 0.76 7.64
CA HIS A 158 -22.91 1.06 6.34
C HIS A 158 -22.17 -0.17 5.81
N HIS A 159 -22.36 -0.52 4.54
CA HIS A 159 -21.80 -1.75 3.95
C HIS A 159 -20.25 -1.78 3.97
N MET A 160 -19.60 -0.63 3.80
CA MET A 160 -18.14 -0.53 3.98
C MET A 160 -17.65 -0.91 5.39
N LEU A 161 -18.53 -0.91 6.40
CA LEU A 161 -18.17 -1.29 7.77
C LEU A 161 -18.27 -2.79 8.05
N ASP A 162 -18.72 -3.59 7.08
CA ASP A 162 -18.86 -5.05 7.22
C ASP A 162 -17.50 -5.75 7.38
N TYR A 163 -16.46 -5.24 6.71
CA TYR A 163 -15.12 -5.80 6.72
C TYR A 163 -14.09 -4.77 7.18
N VAL A 164 -14.05 -4.54 8.49
CA VAL A 164 -13.14 -3.55 9.07
C VAL A 164 -12.20 -4.13 10.11
N ARG A 165 -11.01 -3.55 10.18
CA ARG A 165 -10.08 -3.76 11.29
C ARG A 165 -10.01 -2.48 12.11
N ARG A 166 -10.39 -2.57 13.38
CA ARG A 166 -10.28 -1.46 14.34
C ARG A 166 -8.98 -1.57 15.13
N ILE A 167 -8.29 -0.46 15.28
CA ILE A 167 -7.14 -0.30 16.17
C ILE A 167 -7.50 0.77 17.19
N ASP A 168 -7.58 0.37 18.45
CA ASP A 168 -7.86 1.28 19.56
C ASP A 168 -6.63 2.12 19.91
N ARG A 169 -6.81 3.43 20.02
CA ARG A 169 -5.80 4.41 20.42
C ARG A 169 -6.20 5.14 21.70
N GLY A 170 -7.23 4.69 22.40
CA GLY A 170 -7.76 5.30 23.61
C GLY A 170 -8.75 6.41 23.29
N LEU A 171 -8.26 7.58 22.87
CA LEU A 171 -9.10 8.76 22.61
C LEU A 171 -9.84 8.71 21.27
N TYR A 172 -9.34 7.91 20.34
CA TYR A 172 -9.91 7.71 19.01
C TYR A 172 -9.54 6.32 18.52
N ARG A 173 -10.05 5.93 17.36
CA ARG A 173 -9.76 4.67 16.70
C ARG A 173 -9.32 4.91 15.27
N VAL A 174 -8.50 3.99 14.80
CA VAL A 174 -8.11 3.89 13.40
C VAL A 174 -8.77 2.64 12.84
N ILE A 175 -9.66 2.85 11.89
CA ILE A 175 -10.48 1.81 11.28
C ILE A 175 -10.00 1.64 9.85
N THR A 176 -9.36 0.51 9.58
CA THR A 176 -9.03 0.14 8.20
C THR A 176 -10.26 -0.52 7.59
N VAL A 177 -10.74 0.07 6.50
CA VAL A 177 -11.92 -0.37 5.77
C VAL A 177 -11.48 -1.24 4.60
N GLY A 178 -11.93 -2.50 4.60
CA GLY A 178 -11.70 -3.43 3.51
C GLY A 178 -12.67 -3.12 2.37
N HIS A 179 -12.15 -2.68 1.23
CA HIS A 179 -12.98 -2.50 0.05
C HIS A 179 -13.18 -3.83 -0.68
N PRO A 180 -14.42 -4.29 -0.91
CA PRO A 180 -14.72 -5.62 -1.47
C PRO A 180 -14.51 -5.69 -3.00
N GLN A 181 -13.37 -5.19 -3.52
CA GLN A 181 -13.04 -5.37 -4.94
C GLN A 181 -12.62 -6.80 -5.27
N ARG A 182 -12.09 -7.56 -4.30
CA ARG A 182 -11.60 -8.93 -4.53
C ARG A 182 -12.73 -9.91 -4.86
N GLN A 183 -13.87 -9.78 -4.18
CA GLN A 183 -15.05 -10.62 -4.44
C GLN A 183 -15.67 -10.33 -5.80
N ALA A 184 -15.82 -9.05 -6.17
CA ALA A 184 -16.34 -8.69 -7.50
C ALA A 184 -15.46 -9.23 -8.64
N ILE A 185 -14.13 -9.23 -8.47
CA ILE A 185 -13.19 -9.81 -9.44
C ILE A 185 -13.28 -11.35 -9.45
N GLU A 186 -13.37 -11.99 -8.30
CA GLU A 186 -13.53 -13.46 -8.20
C GLU A 186 -14.87 -13.93 -8.78
N ASP A 187 -15.96 -13.21 -8.52
CA ASP A 187 -17.29 -13.52 -9.04
C ASP A 187 -17.36 -13.27 -10.55
N SER A 188 -16.75 -12.18 -11.04
CA SER A 188 -16.62 -11.94 -12.48
C SER A 188 -15.77 -13.01 -13.16
N ALA A 189 -14.67 -13.44 -12.54
CA ALA A 189 -13.83 -14.51 -13.05
C ALA A 189 -14.56 -15.86 -13.07
N ARG A 190 -15.34 -16.16 -12.01
CA ARG A 190 -16.18 -17.37 -11.94
C ARG A 190 -17.27 -17.34 -13.00
N TYR A 191 -17.93 -16.20 -13.21
CA TYR A 191 -18.92 -16.00 -14.26
C TYR A 191 -18.31 -16.17 -15.66
N LEU A 192 -17.15 -15.58 -15.93
CA LEU A 192 -16.46 -15.76 -17.22
C LEU A 192 -16.03 -17.21 -17.44
N TYR A 193 -15.55 -17.88 -16.40
CA TYR A 193 -15.22 -19.30 -16.47
C TYR A 193 -16.45 -20.14 -16.81
N ASP A 194 -17.59 -19.87 -16.16
CA ASP A 194 -18.85 -20.55 -16.45
C ASP A 194 -19.33 -20.26 -17.89
N LEU A 195 -19.28 -19.01 -18.34
CA LEU A 195 -19.66 -18.63 -19.70
C LEU A 195 -18.80 -19.32 -20.78
N LEU A 196 -17.51 -19.48 -20.53
CA LEU A 196 -16.58 -20.12 -21.47
C LEU A 196 -16.68 -21.65 -21.42
N SER A 197 -16.92 -22.22 -20.24
CA SER A 197 -17.06 -23.67 -20.05
C SER A 197 -18.43 -24.18 -20.50
N ASN A 198 -19.46 -23.36 -20.32
CA ASN A 198 -20.86 -23.65 -20.65
C ASN A 198 -21.44 -22.52 -21.53
N PRO A 199 -20.97 -22.38 -22.79
CA PRO A 199 -21.45 -21.31 -23.66
C PRO A 199 -22.96 -21.44 -23.89
N PRO A 200 -23.72 -20.34 -23.81
CA PRO A 200 -25.16 -20.38 -24.06
C PRO A 200 -25.44 -20.88 -25.47
N SER A 201 -26.44 -21.75 -25.60
CA SER A 201 -26.88 -22.27 -26.89
C SER A 201 -27.38 -21.11 -27.74
N ARG A 202 -26.59 -20.73 -28.76
CA ARG A 202 -27.05 -19.75 -29.74
C ARG A 202 -28.18 -20.40 -30.54
N PRO A 203 -29.36 -19.77 -30.66
CA PRO A 203 -30.34 -20.22 -31.63
C PRO A 203 -29.67 -20.14 -33.01
N VAL A 204 -29.50 -21.29 -33.64
CA VAL A 204 -28.98 -21.35 -35.01
C VAL A 204 -30.11 -20.87 -35.90
N SER A 205 -30.18 -19.55 -36.12
CA SER A 205 -30.98 -19.03 -37.22
C SER A 205 -30.38 -19.59 -38.50
N LEU A 206 -31.12 -20.47 -39.16
CA LEU A 206 -30.75 -21.01 -40.46
C LEU A 206 -30.36 -19.85 -41.38
N LEU A 207 -29.17 -19.92 -41.97
CA LEU A 207 -28.79 -18.95 -43.00
C LEU A 207 -29.86 -18.96 -44.10
N PRO A 208 -30.22 -17.80 -44.67
CA PRO A 208 -31.16 -17.73 -45.77
C PRO A 208 -30.73 -18.69 -46.90
N GLY A 209 -31.53 -19.72 -47.16
CA GLY A 209 -31.26 -20.75 -48.19
C GLY A 209 -31.09 -22.19 -47.68
N ALA A 210 -31.13 -22.45 -46.37
CA ALA A 210 -31.10 -23.83 -45.87
C ALA A 210 -32.39 -24.60 -46.20
N PRO A 211 -32.32 -25.88 -46.65
CA PRO A 211 -33.48 -26.66 -47.05
C PRO A 211 -34.46 -26.85 -45.89
N THR A 212 -35.73 -26.57 -46.15
CA THR A 212 -36.81 -26.61 -45.17
C THR A 212 -37.10 -28.07 -44.80
N GLY A 213 -36.68 -28.51 -43.62
CA GLY A 213 -37.08 -29.83 -43.10
C GLY A 213 -36.12 -30.51 -42.10
N THR A 214 -34.90 -30.01 -41.89
CA THR A 214 -33.96 -30.69 -40.99
C THR A 214 -33.92 -30.02 -39.62
N THR A 215 -34.67 -30.57 -38.66
CA THR A 215 -34.48 -30.24 -37.24
C THR A 215 -33.21 -30.94 -36.76
N LEU A 216 -32.11 -30.19 -36.64
CA LEU A 216 -30.88 -30.69 -36.03
C LEU A 216 -30.90 -30.35 -34.54
N THR A 217 -31.41 -31.26 -33.71
CA THR A 217 -31.01 -31.33 -32.30
C THR A 217 -29.78 -32.23 -32.20
N GLY A 218 -28.60 -31.64 -32.31
CA GLY A 218 -27.34 -32.35 -32.17
C GLY A 218 -26.25 -31.46 -31.58
N VAL A 219 -25.73 -31.84 -30.41
CA VAL A 219 -24.42 -31.37 -29.93
C VAL A 219 -23.38 -31.94 -30.89
N ILE A 220 -22.63 -31.06 -31.54
CA ILE A 220 -21.59 -31.42 -32.49
C ILE A 220 -20.27 -31.51 -31.71
N ASP A 221 -19.60 -32.65 -31.74
CA ASP A 221 -18.25 -32.81 -31.22
C ASP A 221 -17.29 -31.91 -32.03
N PRO A 222 -16.62 -30.92 -31.40
CA PRO A 222 -15.78 -29.94 -32.11
C PRO A 222 -14.49 -30.54 -32.71
N LEU A 223 -14.14 -31.80 -32.41
CA LEU A 223 -12.98 -32.47 -33.02
C LEU A 223 -13.32 -33.39 -34.20
N THR A 224 -14.58 -33.84 -34.34
CA THR A 224 -14.92 -34.87 -35.34
C THR A 224 -16.15 -34.53 -36.19
N GLY A 225 -16.97 -33.55 -35.80
CA GLY A 225 -18.12 -33.10 -36.60
C GLY A 225 -19.27 -34.11 -36.69
N GLN A 226 -19.26 -35.19 -35.90
CA GLN A 226 -20.36 -36.16 -35.82
C GLN A 226 -21.22 -35.97 -34.55
N PRO A 227 -22.54 -36.26 -34.62
CA PRO A 227 -23.42 -36.20 -33.46
C PRO A 227 -23.25 -37.43 -32.57
N THR A 228 -22.88 -37.22 -31.31
CA THR A 228 -22.70 -38.28 -30.31
C THR A 228 -23.91 -38.32 -29.37
N ILE A 229 -24.60 -39.46 -29.29
CA ILE A 229 -25.62 -39.72 -28.26
C ILE A 229 -24.92 -40.38 -27.08
N ALA A 230 -24.78 -39.67 -25.95
CA ALA A 230 -24.17 -40.21 -24.73
C ALA A 230 -25.23 -40.41 -23.63
N ALA A 231 -25.28 -41.65 -23.13
CA ALA A 231 -26.14 -42.12 -22.07
C ALA A 231 -25.60 -41.76 -20.67
N TYR A 232 -26.52 -41.57 -19.72
CA TYR A 232 -26.29 -41.26 -18.31
C TYR A 232 -25.58 -42.41 -17.56
N GLY A 233 -24.64 -42.08 -16.68
CA GLY A 233 -24.00 -43.01 -15.73
C GLY A 233 -23.20 -42.29 -14.62
N GLU A 234 -23.82 -42.26 -13.44
CA GLU A 234 -23.32 -42.28 -12.05
C GLU A 234 -21.95 -41.70 -11.60
N THR A 235 -22.08 -40.75 -10.66
CA THR A 235 -21.34 -40.52 -9.40
C THR A 235 -20.00 -41.20 -9.15
N GLU A 236 -18.96 -40.38 -8.91
CA GLU A 236 -17.89 -40.69 -7.95
C GLU A 236 -17.48 -39.47 -7.11
N THR A 237 -17.22 -39.80 -5.85
CA THR A 237 -16.95 -39.01 -4.65
C THR A 237 -15.51 -38.50 -4.63
N ALA A 238 -15.28 -37.25 -4.23
CA ALA A 238 -13.93 -36.73 -3.96
C ALA A 238 -13.84 -36.11 -2.56
N THR A 239 -12.95 -36.71 -1.77
CA THR A 239 -12.59 -36.44 -0.38
C THR A 239 -11.58 -35.29 -0.30
N SER A 240 -11.85 -34.28 0.54
CA SER A 240 -10.93 -33.18 0.83
C SER A 240 -10.06 -33.51 2.05
N ALA A 241 -8.74 -33.42 1.91
CA ALA A 241 -7.78 -33.48 3.01
C ALA A 241 -7.03 -32.15 3.12
N GLU A 242 -7.30 -31.40 4.19
CA GLU A 242 -6.56 -30.21 4.59
C GLU A 242 -5.19 -30.60 5.17
N THR A 243 -4.13 -30.00 4.65
CA THR A 243 -2.80 -30.01 5.28
C THR A 243 -2.51 -28.64 5.85
N ALA A 244 -2.50 -28.53 7.18
CA ALA A 244 -2.09 -27.35 7.92
C ALA A 244 -0.57 -27.28 8.02
N SER A 245 0.05 -26.22 7.48
CA SER A 245 1.46 -25.90 7.74
C SER A 245 1.57 -24.74 8.72
N GLY A 246 1.98 -25.05 9.95
CA GLY A 246 2.32 -24.06 10.97
C GLY A 246 3.62 -23.33 10.62
N MET A 247 3.58 -22.00 10.61
CA MET A 247 4.72 -21.15 10.31
C MET A 247 5.37 -20.65 11.60
N ALA A 248 6.63 -21.07 11.80
CA ALA A 248 7.48 -20.75 12.93
C ALA A 248 7.93 -19.28 12.94
N ARG A 249 7.83 -18.62 14.10
CA ARG A 249 8.35 -17.27 14.37
C ARG A 249 9.88 -17.33 14.56
N LYS A 250 10.64 -16.55 13.79
CA LYS A 250 12.07 -16.29 14.05
C LYS A 250 12.25 -15.03 14.92
N PRO A 251 13.16 -15.02 15.90
CA PRO A 251 13.42 -13.86 16.76
C PRO A 251 14.34 -12.84 16.07
N ALA A 252 13.86 -11.59 15.97
CA ALA A 252 14.49 -10.48 15.24
C ALA A 252 15.44 -9.59 16.08
N SER A 253 16.13 -10.13 17.09
CA SER A 253 16.92 -9.29 18.02
C SER A 253 18.44 -9.27 17.77
N LEU A 254 18.98 -10.13 16.90
CA LEU A 254 20.43 -10.20 16.65
C LEU A 254 20.92 -9.38 15.45
N ALA A 255 20.06 -9.11 14.46
CA ALA A 255 20.45 -8.42 13.23
C ALA A 255 20.73 -6.92 13.45
N ILE A 256 20.01 -6.28 14.37
CA ILE A 256 20.11 -4.83 14.62
C ILE A 256 21.44 -4.47 15.32
N LEU A 257 21.93 -5.34 16.21
CA LEU A 257 23.19 -5.13 16.94
C LEU A 257 24.41 -5.21 16.00
N LEU A 258 24.33 -6.04 14.95
CA LEU A 258 25.40 -6.21 13.97
C LEU A 258 25.53 -5.00 13.03
N PHE A 259 24.41 -4.33 12.73
CA PHE A 259 24.39 -3.12 11.88
C PHE A 259 25.06 -1.90 12.51
N ILE A 260 25.09 -1.80 13.85
CA ILE A 260 25.71 -0.67 14.56
C ILE A 260 27.20 -0.92 14.83
N LEU A 261 27.58 -2.16 15.17
CA LEU A 261 28.96 -2.51 15.51
C LEU A 261 29.91 -2.49 14.31
N LEU A 262 29.43 -2.90 13.13
CA LEU A 262 30.24 -3.00 11.92
C LEU A 262 30.82 -1.64 11.43
N PRO A 263 30.04 -0.55 11.30
CA PRO A 263 30.57 0.75 10.87
C PRO A 263 31.51 1.38 11.91
N LEU A 264 31.28 1.16 13.20
CA LEU A 264 32.16 1.63 14.27
C LEU A 264 33.54 0.97 14.17
N LEU A 265 33.58 -0.35 13.96
CA LEU A 265 34.82 -1.12 13.83
C LEU A 265 35.59 -0.73 12.55
N LEU A 266 34.87 -0.45 11.46
CA LEU A 266 35.44 0.07 10.21
C LEU A 266 36.09 1.45 10.41
N LEU A 267 35.45 2.35 11.16
CA LEU A 267 35.98 3.68 11.45
C LEU A 267 37.26 3.60 12.29
N VAL A 268 37.28 2.74 13.31
CA VAL A 268 38.49 2.48 14.13
C VAL A 268 39.63 1.96 13.26
N LEU A 269 39.35 1.03 12.33
CA LEU A 269 40.35 0.49 11.41
C LEU A 269 40.92 1.58 10.49
N ILE A 270 40.07 2.46 9.94
CA ILE A 270 40.49 3.58 9.09
C ILE A 270 41.40 4.53 9.87
N VAL A 271 41.01 4.93 11.08
CA VAL A 271 41.81 5.82 11.95
C VAL A 271 43.17 5.18 12.26
N TRP A 272 43.18 3.90 12.63
CA TRP A 272 44.41 3.17 12.92
C TRP A 272 45.34 3.12 11.70
N LEU A 273 44.79 2.87 10.51
CA LEU A 273 45.55 2.80 9.26
C LEU A 273 46.17 4.16 8.89
N VAL A 274 45.43 5.26 9.06
CA VAL A 274 45.93 6.63 8.84
C VAL A 274 47.06 6.97 9.81
N LEU A 275 46.93 6.63 11.09
CA LEU A 275 47.98 6.85 12.09
C LEU A 275 49.24 6.05 11.78
N ARG A 276 49.08 4.78 11.38
CA ARG A 276 50.20 3.91 11.01
C ARG A 276 50.94 4.42 9.77
N LEU A 277 50.22 4.95 8.78
CA LEU A 277 50.80 5.55 7.58
C LEU A 277 51.52 6.87 7.86
N ARG A 278 51.08 7.66 8.85
CA ARG A 278 51.78 8.87 9.30
C ARG A 278 53.10 8.56 9.99
N LYS A 279 53.15 7.52 10.84
CA LYS A 279 54.35 7.15 11.61
C LYS A 279 55.54 6.72 10.74
N ASN A 280 55.28 6.17 9.55
CA ASN A 280 56.31 5.61 8.68
C ASN A 280 56.87 6.58 7.62
N ARG A 281 56.61 7.90 7.71
CA ARG A 281 57.26 8.86 6.79
C ARG A 281 58.71 9.09 7.23
N PRO A 282 59.73 8.63 6.47
CA PRO A 282 61.12 8.89 6.82
C PRO A 282 61.37 10.39 6.76
N VAL A 283 61.95 10.94 7.84
CA VAL A 283 62.36 12.34 7.92
C VAL A 283 63.42 12.56 6.85
N ALA A 284 63.05 13.26 5.78
CA ALA A 284 63.98 13.63 4.73
C ALA A 284 65.06 14.55 5.33
N LYS A 285 66.28 14.03 5.50
CA LYS A 285 67.44 14.83 5.88
C LYS A 285 67.66 15.88 4.80
N ARG A 286 67.30 17.14 5.08
CA ARG A 286 67.70 18.32 4.29
C ARG A 286 69.23 18.35 4.27
N LYS A 287 69.84 18.05 3.11
CA LYS A 287 71.23 18.41 2.84
C LYS A 287 71.26 19.92 2.59
N THR A 288 71.78 20.66 3.56
CA THR A 288 72.24 22.04 3.41
C THR A 288 73.36 22.04 2.37
N LYS A 289 73.16 22.77 1.27
CA LYS A 289 74.18 23.07 0.26
C LYS A 289 74.47 24.56 0.38
N GLU A 290 75.25 24.94 1.38
CA GLU A 290 76.02 26.17 1.39
C GLU A 290 77.41 25.79 0.89
N GLU A 291 77.76 26.23 -0.31
CA GLU A 291 79.11 26.68 -0.67
C GLU A 291 79.17 27.01 -2.16
N SER A 292 80.03 27.97 -2.48
CA SER A 292 80.47 28.45 -3.81
C SER A 292 79.56 29.44 -4.55
N SER A 293 79.58 30.68 -4.06
CA SER A 293 79.48 31.90 -4.88
C SER A 293 80.65 32.82 -4.51
N GLU A 294 81.87 32.36 -4.81
CA GLU A 294 83.02 33.23 -5.07
C GLU A 294 83.60 32.80 -6.42
N LEU A 295 83.36 33.64 -7.43
CA LEU A 295 84.26 34.06 -8.52
C LEU A 295 83.44 34.79 -9.59
#